data_AF-A0A151GWN4-F1
#
_entry.id   AF-A0A151GWN4-F1
#
_cell.length_a   1.000
_cell.length_b   1.000
_cell.length_c   1.000
_cell.angle_alpha   90.00
_cell.angle_beta   90.00
_cell.angle_gamma   90.00
#
_symmetry.space_group_name_H-M   'P 1'
#
loop_
_entity.id
_entity.type
_entity.pdbx_description
1 polymer ?
#
loop_
_entity_poly.entity_id
_entity_poly.type
_entity_poly.pdbx_seq_one_letter_code
_entity_poly.pdbx_strand_id
1 'polypeptide(L)'
;MSFRTLAARAAGSVANAAGSCTVRGRSTAQPAMALGIRALSSEASTIGELPGDEPDDVVFESRYGLRTVMLNRPKKLNSLNGSMIRKIVPRLIEWEKSDMANVVVMKGAGEKALCAGGDVAALATYNQDGADGWRKSAEYFGLEYKLDHYIATYQKPYIAFMDGITMGGGVGLSIHAPFRIATERTVFAMPETTIGFFPDVGASFFLPRMNGSVGTYLALTSERLTGPNVFYAGVATHYLHSTSLPDLEARLAELRFRDHDTLATRLEVINDTLEEFCTGLPFNQPMQLSGEVRMAIDRCFGKNNVKDIVAALEQERGETEEWARRQIETLHKRSPTAVHVALRQMRVGRKWDIAEAFEKEHQMASKFMQHHDFTEGVTALLVRKEKPQWQPESLEAIPDSDNPAKPFFEFEKKKGSLELLSDRTYAEYPFAALGVPSEKEIRTIIKDNSLTAEELSGMVVASRKGRQGVSDVVKEIMARKTTVDAEGKVKWVTDDSVASSRL
;
A
#
# COMPACT_ATOMS: atom_id res chain seq x y z
N MET A 1 -14.28 -70.34 -20.46
CA MET A 1 -13.22 -69.92 -21.41
C MET A 1 -12.30 -68.94 -20.66
N SER A 2 -11.42 -69.39 -19.75
CA SER A 2 -10.08 -69.96 -19.95
C SER A 2 -9.20 -69.19 -20.94
N PHE A 3 -8.29 -68.38 -20.42
CA PHE A 3 -6.86 -68.50 -20.71
C PHE A 3 -6.04 -68.10 -19.46
N ARG A 4 -5.26 -69.06 -18.96
CA ARG A 4 -4.18 -68.93 -17.96
C ARG A 4 -2.87 -68.63 -18.69
N THR A 5 -1.86 -68.07 -18.00
CA THR A 5 -0.46 -68.56 -17.75
C THR A 5 0.31 -67.42 -17.03
N LEU A 6 0.70 -67.48 -15.73
CA LEU A 6 1.99 -67.94 -15.13
C LEU A 6 3.25 -67.37 -15.84
N ALA A 7 4.32 -66.87 -15.22
CA ALA A 7 5.04 -67.18 -13.97
C ALA A 7 5.98 -65.99 -13.60
N ALA A 8 6.25 -65.64 -12.33
CA ALA A 8 7.32 -66.10 -11.42
C ALA A 8 8.45 -65.08 -11.17
N ARG A 9 8.93 -65.09 -9.92
CA ARG A 9 9.89 -64.20 -9.25
C ARG A 9 11.30 -64.21 -9.84
N ALA A 10 12.01 -63.09 -9.69
CA ALA A 10 13.43 -63.09 -9.32
C ALA A 10 13.76 -61.82 -8.51
N ALA A 11 14.26 -62.03 -7.29
CA ALA A 11 14.88 -61.00 -6.47
C ALA A 11 16.34 -60.80 -6.93
N GLY A 12 16.79 -59.55 -7.00
CA GLY A 12 18.17 -59.19 -7.27
C GLY A 12 18.48 -57.86 -6.61
N SER A 13 19.18 -57.93 -5.48
CA SER A 13 19.68 -56.78 -4.74
C SER A 13 20.75 -56.03 -5.53
N VAL A 14 20.62 -54.70 -5.63
CA VAL A 14 21.77 -53.82 -5.81
C VAL A 14 21.64 -52.70 -4.80
N ALA A 15 22.48 -52.78 -3.77
CA ALA A 15 22.73 -51.69 -2.86
C ALA A 15 23.49 -50.59 -3.62
N ASN A 16 23.06 -49.34 -3.49
CA ASN A 16 23.97 -48.22 -3.63
C ASN A 16 23.68 -47.18 -2.57
N ALA A 17 24.71 -46.93 -1.77
CA ALA A 17 24.70 -46.03 -0.64
C ALA A 17 24.61 -44.58 -1.12
N ALA A 18 23.60 -43.86 -0.64
CA ALA A 18 23.58 -42.42 -0.63
C ALA A 18 23.42 -41.99 0.83
N GLY A 19 24.50 -41.42 1.39
CA GLY A 19 24.53 -40.92 2.76
C GLY A 19 23.48 -39.84 2.97
N SER A 20 22.55 -40.10 3.88
CA SER A 20 21.59 -39.12 4.35
C SER A 20 22.33 -38.06 5.18
N CYS A 21 22.57 -36.89 4.60
CA CYS A 21 22.87 -35.69 5.36
C CYS A 21 21.56 -35.22 5.99
N THR A 22 21.31 -35.64 7.24
CA THR A 22 20.17 -35.17 8.04
C THR A 22 20.35 -33.68 8.37
N VAL A 23 19.74 -32.81 7.58
CA VAL A 23 19.47 -31.43 7.95
C VAL A 23 18.42 -31.44 9.05
N ARG A 24 18.83 -31.19 10.30
CA ARG A 24 17.93 -30.91 11.42
C ARG A 24 17.23 -29.58 11.15
N GLY A 25 16.08 -29.63 10.48
CA GLY A 25 15.14 -28.52 10.44
C GLY A 25 14.57 -28.28 11.83
N ARG A 26 15.05 -27.25 12.52
CA ARG A 26 14.34 -26.68 13.67
C ARG A 26 13.11 -25.97 13.10
N SER A 27 11.98 -26.67 13.12
CA SER A 27 10.66 -26.08 13.01
C SER A 27 10.46 -25.12 14.18
N THR A 28 10.70 -23.83 13.96
CA THR A 28 10.16 -22.79 14.85
C THR A 28 8.66 -22.73 14.61
N ALA A 29 7.91 -23.47 15.42
CA ALA A 29 6.47 -23.35 15.48
C ALA A 29 6.12 -21.89 15.83
N GLN A 30 5.51 -21.19 14.89
CA GLN A 30 4.82 -19.93 15.18
C GLN A 30 3.72 -20.21 16.20
N PRO A 31 3.53 -19.36 17.22
CA PRO A 31 2.44 -19.55 18.16
C PRO A 31 1.12 -19.45 17.40
N ALA A 32 0.35 -20.53 17.41
CA ALA A 32 -1.01 -20.55 16.90
C ALA A 32 -1.80 -19.45 17.63
N MET A 33 -2.20 -18.40 16.90
CA MET A 33 -3.18 -17.45 17.41
C MET A 33 -4.49 -18.22 17.60
N ALA A 34 -4.90 -18.37 18.86
CA ALA A 34 -6.25 -18.77 19.20
C ALA A 34 -7.20 -17.65 18.72
N LEU A 35 -7.82 -17.84 17.56
CA LEU A 35 -8.86 -16.97 17.00
C LEU A 35 -10.16 -17.18 17.80
N GLY A 36 -10.27 -16.52 18.94
CA GLY A 36 -11.58 -16.17 19.47
C GLY A 36 -12.23 -15.15 18.54
N ILE A 37 -13.48 -15.38 18.15
CA ILE A 37 -14.31 -14.40 17.43
C ILE A 37 -14.41 -13.16 18.32
N ARG A 38 -13.54 -12.17 18.11
CA ARG A 38 -13.66 -10.86 18.76
C ARG A 38 -14.76 -10.08 18.06
N ALA A 39 -15.67 -9.53 18.85
CA ALA A 39 -16.90 -8.93 18.39
C ALA A 39 -16.65 -7.59 17.66
N LEU A 40 -17.45 -7.32 16.63
CA LEU A 40 -17.59 -5.98 16.05
C LEU A 40 -18.03 -4.99 17.14
N SER A 41 -17.59 -3.74 17.05
CA SER A 41 -18.02 -2.68 17.98
C SER A 41 -19.50 -2.31 17.74
N SER A 42 -20.13 -1.63 18.71
CA SER A 42 -21.49 -1.10 18.53
C SER A 42 -21.58 -0.14 17.35
N GLU A 43 -20.50 0.59 17.06
CA GLU A 43 -20.40 1.51 15.93
C GLU A 43 -20.58 0.83 14.57
N ALA A 44 -20.23 -0.44 14.45
CA ALA A 44 -20.47 -1.21 13.23
C ALA A 44 -21.97 -1.35 12.88
N SER A 45 -22.86 -1.17 13.85
CA SER A 45 -24.31 -1.25 13.66
C SER A 45 -25.01 0.10 13.45
N THR A 46 -24.30 1.22 13.63
CA THR A 46 -24.87 2.57 13.55
C THR A 46 -24.66 3.24 12.19
N ILE A 47 -23.67 2.79 11.42
CA ILE A 47 -23.40 3.30 10.08
C ILE A 47 -24.43 2.75 9.09
N GLY A 48 -25.13 3.64 8.41
CA GLY A 48 -26.10 3.31 7.37
C GLY A 48 -26.51 4.56 6.59
N GLU A 49 -27.19 4.37 5.47
CA GLU A 49 -27.60 5.45 4.55
C GLU A 49 -28.40 6.56 5.24
N LEU A 50 -28.18 7.81 4.81
CA LEU A 50 -28.86 9.00 5.31
C LEU A 50 -29.73 9.68 4.24
N PRO A 51 -30.73 10.49 4.62
CA PRO A 51 -31.45 11.32 3.66
C PRO A 51 -30.49 12.22 2.87
N GLY A 52 -30.59 12.16 1.53
CA GLY A 52 -29.72 12.92 0.61
C GLY A 52 -28.55 12.12 0.04
N ASP A 53 -28.35 10.88 0.49
CA ASP A 53 -27.39 9.95 -0.12
C ASP A 53 -27.83 9.60 -1.55
N GLU A 54 -26.88 9.59 -2.50
CA GLU A 54 -27.14 9.25 -3.91
C GLU A 54 -27.46 7.74 -3.99
N PRO A 55 -28.56 7.29 -4.63
CA PRO A 55 -28.99 5.89 -4.56
C PRO A 55 -28.01 4.91 -5.21
N ASP A 56 -27.43 5.29 -6.34
CA ASP A 56 -26.62 4.39 -7.18
C ASP A 56 -25.13 4.78 -7.20
N ASP A 57 -24.62 5.50 -6.19
CA ASP A 57 -23.21 5.89 -6.11
C ASP A 57 -22.25 4.73 -5.77
N VAL A 58 -22.80 3.62 -5.30
CA VAL A 58 -22.15 2.31 -5.20
C VAL A 58 -23.10 1.23 -5.69
N VAL A 59 -22.63 0.37 -6.58
CA VAL A 59 -23.39 -0.79 -7.07
C VAL A 59 -22.78 -2.06 -6.49
N PHE A 60 -23.62 -2.92 -5.91
CA PHE A 60 -23.20 -4.21 -5.36
C PHE A 60 -23.68 -5.34 -6.25
N GLU A 61 -22.80 -6.28 -6.57
CA GLU A 61 -23.13 -7.48 -7.34
C GLU A 61 -22.77 -8.74 -6.55
N SER A 62 -23.54 -9.80 -6.76
CA SER A 62 -23.30 -11.11 -6.16
C SER A 62 -23.36 -12.17 -7.24
N ARG A 63 -22.22 -12.83 -7.49
CA ARG A 63 -22.10 -13.90 -8.48
C ARG A 63 -21.48 -15.12 -7.83
N TYR A 64 -22.25 -16.17 -7.61
CA TYR A 64 -21.81 -17.37 -6.89
C TYR A 64 -21.11 -17.01 -5.55
N GLY A 65 -19.82 -17.31 -5.41
CA GLY A 65 -19.03 -16.99 -4.22
C GLY A 65 -18.44 -15.57 -4.21
N LEU A 66 -18.50 -14.85 -5.34
CA LEU A 66 -17.94 -13.51 -5.47
C LEU A 66 -18.95 -12.45 -5.04
N ARG A 67 -18.44 -11.43 -4.35
CA ARG A 67 -19.14 -10.19 -4.03
C ARG A 67 -18.35 -9.02 -4.59
N THR A 68 -19.01 -8.16 -5.34
CA THR A 68 -18.35 -7.02 -5.99
C THR A 68 -18.91 -5.72 -5.45
N VAL A 69 -18.02 -4.81 -5.06
CA VAL A 69 -18.28 -3.41 -4.78
C VAL A 69 -17.81 -2.59 -5.98
N MET A 70 -18.73 -1.94 -6.68
CA MET A 70 -18.43 -1.05 -7.80
C MET A 70 -18.71 0.40 -7.41
N LEU A 71 -17.66 1.22 -7.31
CA LEU A 71 -17.78 2.66 -7.09
C LEU A 71 -18.35 3.31 -8.35
N ASN A 72 -19.52 3.93 -8.28
CA ASN A 72 -20.30 4.32 -9.46
C ASN A 72 -20.53 5.83 -9.54
N ARG A 73 -19.43 6.59 -9.55
CA ARG A 73 -19.43 8.05 -9.80
C ARG A 73 -18.42 8.42 -10.90
N PRO A 74 -18.49 7.82 -12.10
CA PRO A 74 -17.44 7.96 -13.13
C PRO A 74 -17.22 9.41 -13.59
N LYS A 75 -18.26 10.25 -13.54
CA LYS A 75 -18.18 11.69 -13.86
C LYS A 75 -17.30 12.48 -12.88
N LYS A 76 -17.14 11.97 -11.65
CA LYS A 76 -16.27 12.52 -10.59
C LYS A 76 -15.03 11.64 -10.36
N LEU A 77 -14.66 10.80 -11.33
CA LEU A 77 -13.55 9.85 -11.20
C LEU A 77 -13.68 8.94 -9.96
N ASN A 78 -14.93 8.56 -9.64
CA ASN A 78 -15.26 7.70 -8.51
C ASN A 78 -14.77 8.25 -7.15
N SER A 79 -14.70 9.58 -6.99
CA SER A 79 -14.29 10.19 -5.72
C SER A 79 -15.19 9.77 -4.56
N LEU A 80 -14.56 9.32 -3.48
CA LEU A 80 -15.21 8.76 -2.30
C LEU A 80 -15.92 9.85 -1.50
N ASN A 81 -17.18 9.62 -1.13
CA ASN A 81 -17.94 10.53 -0.28
C ASN A 81 -18.58 9.76 0.89
N GLY A 82 -19.18 10.49 1.83
CA GLY A 82 -19.83 9.87 3.00
C GLY A 82 -20.98 8.92 2.62
N SER A 83 -21.72 9.21 1.56
CA SER A 83 -22.84 8.39 1.06
C SER A 83 -22.36 6.99 0.64
N MET A 84 -21.27 6.93 -0.13
CA MET A 84 -20.66 5.67 -0.56
C MET A 84 -20.14 4.86 0.64
N ILE A 85 -19.43 5.50 1.58
CA ILE A 85 -18.89 4.83 2.77
C ILE A 85 -20.02 4.21 3.61
N ARG A 86 -21.12 4.95 3.81
CA ARG A 86 -22.31 4.48 4.54
C ARG A 86 -22.99 3.28 3.89
N LYS A 87 -22.81 3.06 2.58
CA LYS A 87 -23.28 1.86 1.87
C LYS A 87 -22.28 0.70 1.93
N ILE A 88 -20.98 0.99 1.80
CA ILE A 88 -19.94 -0.04 1.73
C ILE A 88 -19.75 -0.73 3.08
N VAL A 89 -19.67 0.04 4.17
CA VAL A 89 -19.38 -0.50 5.51
C VAL A 89 -20.38 -1.59 5.93
N PRO A 90 -21.71 -1.36 5.90
CA PRO A 90 -22.68 -2.38 6.29
C PRO A 90 -22.58 -3.64 5.42
N ARG A 91 -22.28 -3.46 4.13
CA ARG A 91 -22.20 -4.57 3.17
C ARG A 91 -20.96 -5.43 3.40
N LEU A 92 -19.81 -4.83 3.69
CA LEU A 92 -18.62 -5.58 4.08
C LEU A 92 -18.84 -6.35 5.39
N ILE A 93 -19.52 -5.75 6.38
CA ILE A 93 -19.87 -6.42 7.63
C ILE A 93 -20.82 -7.61 7.39
N GLU A 94 -21.83 -7.44 6.53
CA GLU A 94 -22.76 -8.50 6.13
C GLU A 94 -22.01 -9.67 5.47
N TRP A 95 -21.12 -9.37 4.52
CA TRP A 95 -20.37 -10.39 3.79
C TRP A 95 -19.31 -11.09 4.64
N GLU A 96 -18.70 -10.42 5.62
CA GLU A 96 -17.78 -11.07 6.56
C GLU A 96 -18.46 -12.21 7.32
N LYS A 97 -19.76 -12.08 7.61
CA LYS A 97 -20.57 -13.09 8.34
C LYS A 97 -21.12 -14.22 7.46
N SER A 98 -21.12 -14.06 6.12
CA SER A 98 -21.81 -14.97 5.21
C SER A 98 -20.88 -16.04 4.63
N ASP A 99 -21.06 -17.32 4.92
CA ASP A 99 -20.23 -18.40 4.33
C ASP A 99 -20.32 -18.48 2.79
N MET A 100 -21.37 -17.89 2.19
CA MET A 100 -21.54 -17.81 0.74
C MET A 100 -20.74 -16.69 0.08
N ALA A 101 -20.20 -15.73 0.84
CA ALA A 101 -19.32 -14.68 0.35
C ALA A 101 -17.87 -15.12 0.54
N ASN A 102 -17.26 -15.62 -0.54
CA ASN A 102 -15.92 -16.21 -0.54
C ASN A 102 -14.82 -15.22 -0.87
N VAL A 103 -15.09 -14.31 -1.81
CA VAL A 103 -14.14 -13.31 -2.30
C VAL A 103 -14.87 -11.98 -2.45
N VAL A 104 -14.23 -10.89 -2.02
CA VAL A 104 -14.68 -9.53 -2.26
C VAL A 104 -13.78 -8.86 -3.30
N VAL A 105 -14.40 -8.25 -4.32
CA VAL A 105 -13.71 -7.42 -5.31
C VAL A 105 -14.16 -5.97 -5.17
N MET A 106 -13.21 -5.05 -5.13
CA MET A 106 -13.44 -3.61 -5.21
C MET A 106 -12.98 -3.10 -6.58
N LYS A 107 -13.90 -2.43 -7.32
CA LYS A 107 -13.63 -1.88 -8.65
C LYS A 107 -14.31 -0.52 -8.85
N GLY A 108 -13.84 0.26 -9.82
CA GLY A 108 -14.47 1.51 -10.24
C GLY A 108 -15.34 1.32 -11.49
N ALA A 109 -16.44 2.07 -11.59
CA ALA A 109 -17.20 2.17 -12.83
C ALA A 109 -16.47 3.07 -13.84
N GLY A 110 -16.59 2.73 -15.13
CA GLY A 110 -15.89 3.42 -16.22
C GLY A 110 -14.42 3.01 -16.35
N GLU A 111 -13.70 3.65 -17.28
CA GLU A 111 -12.34 3.22 -17.67
C GLU A 111 -11.20 4.10 -17.13
N LYS A 112 -11.53 5.14 -16.33
CA LYS A 112 -10.58 6.21 -15.97
C LYS A 112 -9.99 6.08 -14.57
N ALA A 113 -10.75 5.55 -13.62
CA ALA A 113 -10.38 5.57 -12.21
C ALA A 113 -10.99 4.40 -11.47
N LEU A 114 -10.19 3.77 -10.60
CA LEU A 114 -10.75 3.08 -9.45
C LEU A 114 -11.43 4.13 -8.56
N CYS A 115 -10.63 5.07 -8.05
CA CYS A 115 -11.07 6.19 -7.21
C CYS A 115 -9.95 7.25 -7.16
N ALA A 116 -10.28 8.50 -7.46
CA ALA A 116 -9.32 9.60 -7.52
C ALA A 116 -9.14 10.38 -6.19
N GLY A 117 -9.61 9.83 -5.07
CA GLY A 117 -9.51 10.42 -3.74
C GLY A 117 -10.86 10.66 -3.08
N GLY A 118 -10.87 11.24 -1.88
CA GLY A 118 -12.09 11.74 -1.26
C GLY A 118 -12.65 12.95 -2.02
N ASP A 119 -13.94 13.23 -1.85
CA ASP A 119 -14.62 14.43 -2.40
C ASP A 119 -14.23 15.69 -1.59
N VAL A 120 -12.94 16.03 -1.59
CA VAL A 120 -12.32 17.07 -0.74
C VAL A 120 -12.85 18.48 -1.01
N ALA A 121 -13.38 18.73 -2.22
CA ALA A 121 -14.04 20.00 -2.54
C ALA A 121 -15.29 20.24 -1.67
N ALA A 122 -16.04 19.18 -1.35
CA ALA A 122 -17.15 19.26 -0.42
C ALA A 122 -16.65 19.58 1.01
N LEU A 123 -15.54 18.99 1.43
CA LEU A 123 -14.94 19.23 2.75
C LEU A 123 -14.46 20.68 2.92
N ALA A 124 -13.81 21.25 1.90
CA ALA A 124 -13.43 22.67 1.93
C ALA A 124 -14.65 23.60 2.03
N THR A 125 -15.75 23.24 1.37
CA THR A 125 -17.03 23.96 1.51
C THR A 125 -17.59 23.85 2.93
N TYR A 126 -17.55 22.66 3.53
CA TYR A 126 -17.97 22.48 4.93
C TYR A 126 -17.10 23.28 5.89
N ASN A 127 -15.79 23.33 5.71
CA ASN A 127 -14.89 24.09 6.58
C ASN A 127 -15.17 25.60 6.57
N GLN A 128 -15.80 26.11 5.50
CA GLN A 128 -16.21 27.51 5.36
C GLN A 128 -17.64 27.78 5.90
N ASP A 129 -18.39 26.73 6.24
CA ASP A 129 -19.76 26.81 6.78
C ASP A 129 -19.75 27.10 8.29
N GLY A 130 -19.38 28.33 8.64
CA GLY A 130 -19.31 28.81 10.02
C GLY A 130 -18.11 28.25 10.82
N ALA A 131 -17.98 28.68 12.07
CA ALA A 131 -16.80 28.36 12.91
C ALA A 131 -16.62 26.86 13.21
N ASP A 132 -17.70 26.09 13.12
CA ASP A 132 -17.74 24.67 13.48
C ASP A 132 -17.89 23.74 12.27
N GLY A 133 -17.89 24.28 11.05
CA GLY A 133 -18.08 23.52 9.82
C GLY A 133 -17.04 22.42 9.59
N TRP A 134 -15.82 22.63 10.11
CA TRP A 134 -14.73 21.64 10.10
C TRP A 134 -15.09 20.30 10.76
N ARG A 135 -16.06 20.28 11.68
CA ARG A 135 -16.49 19.03 12.34
C ARG A 135 -17.15 18.06 11.38
N LYS A 136 -17.93 18.57 10.40
CA LYS A 136 -18.53 17.73 9.35
C LYS A 136 -17.44 17.03 8.51
N SER A 137 -16.34 17.73 8.24
CA SER A 137 -15.19 17.15 7.55
C SER A 137 -14.44 16.13 8.42
N ALA A 138 -14.28 16.40 9.71
CA ALA A 138 -13.70 15.44 10.66
C ALA A 138 -14.57 14.16 10.83
N GLU A 139 -15.90 14.29 10.75
CA GLU A 139 -16.84 13.17 10.72
C GLU A 139 -16.69 12.32 9.44
N TYR A 140 -16.51 12.96 8.28
CA TYR A 140 -16.21 12.25 7.02
C TYR A 140 -14.95 11.40 7.14
N PHE A 141 -13.83 11.96 7.61
CA PHE A 141 -12.59 11.21 7.82
C PHE A 141 -12.76 10.10 8.86
N GLY A 142 -13.61 10.31 9.87
CA GLY A 142 -13.95 9.26 10.82
C GLY A 142 -14.63 8.06 10.15
N LEU A 143 -15.54 8.30 9.20
CA LEU A 143 -16.16 7.23 8.42
C LEU A 143 -15.16 6.55 7.47
N GLU A 144 -14.34 7.33 6.77
CA GLU A 144 -13.34 6.83 5.82
C GLU A 144 -12.32 5.92 6.52
N TYR A 145 -11.72 6.38 7.61
CA TYR A 145 -10.70 5.61 8.32
C TYR A 145 -11.25 4.37 9.02
N LYS A 146 -12.53 4.39 9.44
CA LYS A 146 -13.24 3.18 9.90
C LYS A 146 -13.35 2.14 8.80
N LEU A 147 -13.67 2.57 7.57
CA LEU A 147 -13.74 1.68 6.40
C LEU A 147 -12.36 1.13 6.03
N ASP A 148 -11.35 1.99 5.94
CA ASP A 148 -9.98 1.60 5.57
C ASP A 148 -9.37 0.62 6.59
N HIS A 149 -9.55 0.87 7.89
CA HIS A 149 -9.16 -0.07 8.95
C HIS A 149 -9.87 -1.42 8.82
N TYR A 150 -11.16 -1.40 8.49
CA TYR A 150 -11.94 -2.62 8.34
C TYR A 150 -11.51 -3.43 7.12
N ILE A 151 -11.14 -2.77 6.00
CA ILE A 151 -10.50 -3.40 4.84
C ILE A 151 -9.15 -4.00 5.24
N ALA A 152 -8.33 -3.24 5.99
CA ALA A 152 -7.00 -3.68 6.43
C ALA A 152 -7.04 -4.94 7.31
N THR A 153 -8.09 -5.09 8.11
CA THR A 153 -8.26 -6.19 9.06
C THR A 153 -9.35 -7.18 8.65
N TYR A 154 -9.76 -7.16 7.39
CA TYR A 154 -10.88 -7.94 6.88
C TYR A 154 -10.58 -9.45 6.91
N GLN A 155 -11.52 -10.25 7.41
CA GLN A 155 -11.31 -11.70 7.61
C GLN A 155 -11.58 -12.55 6.36
N LYS A 156 -11.78 -11.91 5.20
CA LYS A 156 -12.03 -12.59 3.93
C LYS A 156 -11.10 -12.10 2.83
N PRO A 157 -10.84 -12.93 1.80
CA PRO A 157 -10.10 -12.47 0.64
C PRO A 157 -10.73 -11.22 0.02
N TYR A 158 -9.92 -10.17 -0.07
CA TYR A 158 -10.28 -8.88 -0.66
C TYR A 158 -9.28 -8.56 -1.78
N ILE A 159 -9.81 -8.16 -2.93
CA ILE A 159 -9.06 -7.85 -4.13
C ILE A 159 -9.45 -6.46 -4.64
N ALA A 160 -8.48 -5.58 -4.81
CA ALA A 160 -8.70 -4.27 -5.42
C ALA A 160 -8.22 -4.26 -6.88
N PHE A 161 -9.11 -3.94 -7.80
CA PHE A 161 -8.77 -3.67 -9.20
C PHE A 161 -8.42 -2.19 -9.34
N MET A 162 -7.14 -1.86 -9.35
CA MET A 162 -6.63 -0.50 -9.49
C MET A 162 -6.60 -0.05 -10.96
N ASP A 163 -7.64 -0.39 -11.73
CA ASP A 163 -7.74 -0.07 -13.16
C ASP A 163 -8.07 1.42 -13.35
N GLY A 164 -7.03 2.22 -13.57
CA GLY A 164 -7.12 3.67 -13.69
C GLY A 164 -6.51 4.44 -12.51
N ILE A 165 -6.87 5.71 -12.39
CA ILE A 165 -6.43 6.59 -11.30
C ILE A 165 -6.81 6.01 -9.94
N THR A 166 -5.82 5.92 -9.05
CA THR A 166 -5.93 5.45 -7.66
C THR A 166 -5.15 6.41 -6.76
N MET A 167 -5.85 7.37 -6.15
CA MET A 167 -5.25 8.45 -5.33
C MET A 167 -6.05 8.66 -4.05
N GLY A 168 -5.43 9.17 -2.98
CA GLY A 168 -6.08 9.49 -1.69
C GLY A 168 -6.96 8.36 -1.17
N GLY A 169 -8.25 8.62 -0.91
CA GLY A 169 -9.24 7.58 -0.55
C GLY A 169 -9.25 6.32 -1.44
N GLY A 170 -8.92 6.42 -2.73
CA GLY A 170 -8.78 5.23 -3.59
C GLY A 170 -7.60 4.34 -3.22
N VAL A 171 -6.52 4.95 -2.69
CA VAL A 171 -5.41 4.24 -2.06
C VAL A 171 -5.88 3.57 -0.77
N GLY A 172 -6.66 4.24 0.08
CA GLY A 172 -7.24 3.65 1.30
C GLY A 172 -8.05 2.37 1.03
N LEU A 173 -8.90 2.41 0.00
CA LEU A 173 -9.73 1.27 -0.43
C LEU A 173 -8.94 0.09 -1.04
N SER A 174 -7.64 0.25 -1.30
CA SER A 174 -6.83 -0.73 -2.03
C SER A 174 -5.55 -1.16 -1.31
N ILE A 175 -4.75 -0.24 -0.77
CA ILE A 175 -3.38 -0.50 -0.29
C ILE A 175 -3.31 -1.52 0.84
N HIS A 176 -4.37 -1.61 1.64
CA HIS A 176 -4.45 -2.53 2.77
C HIS A 176 -4.98 -3.92 2.40
N ALA A 177 -5.54 -4.09 1.20
CA ALA A 177 -5.99 -5.38 0.69
C ALA A 177 -4.80 -6.33 0.48
N PRO A 178 -4.92 -7.65 0.70
CA PRO A 178 -3.86 -8.60 0.35
C PRO A 178 -3.57 -8.64 -1.15
N PHE A 179 -4.58 -8.44 -2.00
CA PHE A 179 -4.44 -8.40 -3.45
C PHE A 179 -4.80 -7.04 -4.03
N ARG A 180 -3.83 -6.49 -4.74
CA ARG A 180 -3.84 -5.16 -5.35
C ARG A 180 -3.37 -5.32 -6.79
N ILE A 181 -4.29 -5.22 -7.73
CA ILE A 181 -4.04 -5.50 -9.15
C ILE A 181 -3.88 -4.16 -9.88
N ALA A 182 -2.67 -3.86 -10.33
CA ALA A 182 -2.43 -2.78 -11.27
C ALA A 182 -2.66 -3.26 -12.71
N THR A 183 -3.00 -2.32 -13.57
CA THR A 183 -3.14 -2.47 -15.02
C THR A 183 -2.28 -1.45 -15.74
N GLU A 184 -2.25 -1.47 -17.07
CA GLU A 184 -1.63 -0.42 -17.89
C GLU A 184 -2.22 0.98 -17.67
N ARG A 185 -3.43 1.06 -17.10
CA ARG A 185 -4.14 2.31 -16.83
C ARG A 185 -3.89 2.85 -15.43
N THR A 186 -3.29 2.07 -14.53
CA THR A 186 -3.10 2.47 -13.14
C THR A 186 -2.23 3.72 -13.03
N VAL A 187 -2.72 4.72 -12.30
CA VAL A 187 -1.95 5.89 -11.87
C VAL A 187 -2.08 6.02 -10.37
N PHE A 188 -1.03 5.65 -9.65
CA PHE A 188 -0.94 5.78 -8.20
C PHE A 188 -0.27 7.10 -7.81
N ALA A 189 -0.85 7.82 -6.86
CA ALA A 189 -0.19 8.94 -6.19
C ALA A 189 -0.86 9.29 -4.84
N MET A 190 -0.11 9.98 -3.99
CA MET A 190 -0.59 10.63 -2.76
C MET A 190 -0.45 12.17 -2.93
N PRO A 191 -1.43 12.85 -3.56
CA PRO A 191 -1.35 14.27 -3.91
C PRO A 191 -1.64 15.23 -2.74
N GLU A 192 -1.76 14.75 -1.51
CA GLU A 192 -2.28 15.49 -0.35
C GLU A 192 -1.45 16.74 -0.02
N THR A 193 -0.11 16.67 -0.13
CA THR A 193 0.76 17.85 0.11
C THR A 193 0.57 18.95 -0.92
N THR A 194 -0.01 18.64 -2.09
CA THR A 194 -0.35 19.61 -3.12
C THR A 194 -1.56 20.45 -2.73
N ILE A 195 -2.50 19.89 -1.96
CA ILE A 195 -3.73 20.56 -1.53
C ILE A 195 -3.68 21.06 -0.08
N GLY A 196 -2.49 21.11 0.53
CA GLY A 196 -2.35 21.56 1.91
C GLY A 196 -2.80 20.53 2.96
N PHE A 197 -2.71 19.24 2.62
CA PHE A 197 -3.05 18.12 3.49
C PHE A 197 -1.85 17.17 3.66
N PHE A 198 -1.97 16.16 4.51
CA PHE A 198 -0.93 15.15 4.71
C PHE A 198 -1.39 13.80 4.11
N PRO A 199 -0.48 12.90 3.70
CA PRO A 199 -0.86 11.57 3.24
C PRO A 199 -1.60 10.81 4.35
N ASP A 200 -2.85 10.48 4.14
CA ASP A 200 -3.74 9.88 5.12
C ASP A 200 -4.07 8.42 4.78
N VAL A 201 -5.26 7.92 5.16
CA VAL A 201 -5.75 6.57 4.84
C VAL A 201 -4.74 5.45 5.15
N GLY A 202 -4.05 5.56 6.29
CA GLY A 202 -3.04 4.60 6.71
C GLY A 202 -1.67 4.77 6.02
N ALA A 203 -1.43 5.89 5.31
CA ALA A 203 -0.14 6.19 4.71
C ALA A 203 1.00 6.32 5.72
N SER A 204 0.72 6.73 6.96
CA SER A 204 1.69 6.62 8.07
C SER A 204 2.14 5.19 8.34
N PHE A 205 1.32 4.19 7.98
CA PHE A 205 1.63 2.78 8.16
C PHE A 205 2.37 2.21 6.95
N PHE A 206 1.84 2.37 5.72
CA PHE A 206 2.39 1.66 4.56
C PHE A 206 3.60 2.34 3.91
N LEU A 207 3.61 3.68 3.79
CA LEU A 207 4.71 4.39 3.13
C LEU A 207 6.04 4.18 3.87
N PRO A 208 6.13 4.27 5.21
CA PRO A 208 7.39 4.03 5.92
C PRO A 208 7.91 2.59 5.84
N ARG A 209 7.08 1.65 5.38
CA ARG A 209 7.42 0.23 5.22
C ARG A 209 7.81 -0.14 3.79
N MET A 210 7.75 0.81 2.85
CA MET A 210 8.31 0.64 1.51
C MET A 210 9.84 0.51 1.57
N ASN A 211 10.44 -0.06 0.52
CA ASN A 211 11.89 -0.22 0.44
C ASN A 211 12.61 1.14 0.47
N GLY A 212 13.60 1.27 1.36
CA GLY A 212 14.39 2.48 1.56
C GLY A 212 13.55 3.72 1.87
N SER A 213 13.86 4.85 1.23
CA SER A 213 13.17 6.13 1.42
C SER A 213 12.08 6.41 0.39
N VAL A 214 11.66 5.41 -0.41
CA VAL A 214 10.67 5.57 -1.48
C VAL A 214 9.35 6.10 -0.94
N GLY A 215 8.85 5.58 0.17
CA GLY A 215 7.59 6.07 0.74
C GLY A 215 7.67 7.53 1.21
N THR A 216 8.83 7.97 1.73
CA THR A 216 9.03 9.39 2.07
C THR A 216 9.09 10.25 0.82
N TYR A 217 9.78 9.78 -0.23
CA TYR A 217 9.79 10.46 -1.53
C TYR A 217 8.37 10.68 -2.06
N LEU A 218 7.57 9.62 -2.16
CA LEU A 218 6.19 9.67 -2.65
C LEU A 218 5.30 10.57 -1.80
N ALA A 219 5.44 10.51 -0.46
CA ALA A 219 4.70 11.34 0.49
C ALA A 219 4.94 12.85 0.28
N LEU A 220 6.20 13.25 0.09
CA LEU A 220 6.57 14.67 0.05
C LEU A 220 6.36 15.28 -1.33
N THR A 221 6.71 14.55 -2.39
CA THR A 221 6.70 15.10 -3.76
C THR A 221 5.36 14.89 -4.46
N SER A 222 4.55 13.94 -3.99
CA SER A 222 3.34 13.48 -4.68
C SER A 222 3.62 12.92 -6.08
N GLU A 223 4.81 12.36 -6.29
CA GLU A 223 5.20 11.74 -7.55
C GLU A 223 4.22 10.62 -7.94
N ARG A 224 4.00 10.48 -9.25
CA ARG A 224 3.11 9.45 -9.80
C ARG A 224 3.89 8.19 -10.14
N LEU A 225 3.32 7.05 -9.77
CA LEU A 225 3.70 5.75 -10.30
C LEU A 225 2.63 5.30 -11.29
N THR A 226 3.07 4.80 -12.45
CA THR A 226 2.16 4.42 -13.55
C THR A 226 2.36 2.98 -13.98
N GLY A 227 1.25 2.32 -14.30
CA GLY A 227 1.21 0.95 -14.80
C GLY A 227 2.12 -0.03 -14.04
N PRO A 228 3.08 -0.69 -14.71
CA PRO A 228 3.95 -1.69 -14.09
C PRO A 228 4.85 -1.10 -12.99
N ASN A 229 5.10 0.22 -12.97
CA ASN A 229 5.90 0.84 -11.90
C ASN A 229 5.18 0.84 -10.54
N VAL A 230 3.86 0.75 -10.54
CA VAL A 230 3.08 0.55 -9.31
C VAL A 230 3.35 -0.84 -8.72
N PHE A 231 3.52 -1.85 -9.58
CA PHE A 231 3.94 -3.20 -9.17
C PHE A 231 5.40 -3.22 -8.71
N TYR A 232 6.33 -2.66 -9.50
CA TYR A 232 7.76 -2.66 -9.13
C TYR A 232 8.05 -1.95 -7.81
N ALA A 233 7.33 -0.88 -7.49
CA ALA A 233 7.45 -0.18 -6.21
C ALA A 233 6.87 -0.94 -5.01
N GLY A 234 6.15 -2.05 -5.25
CA GLY A 234 5.50 -2.85 -4.22
C GLY A 234 4.14 -2.31 -3.75
N VAL A 235 3.62 -1.27 -4.40
CA VAL A 235 2.27 -0.75 -4.14
C VAL A 235 1.24 -1.78 -4.61
N ALA A 236 1.34 -2.24 -5.86
CA ALA A 236 0.52 -3.34 -6.36
C ALA A 236 1.20 -4.69 -6.10
N THR A 237 0.39 -5.72 -5.81
CA THR A 237 0.88 -7.11 -5.71
C THR A 237 1.02 -7.79 -7.06
N HIS A 238 0.15 -7.44 -8.01
CA HIS A 238 0.02 -8.10 -9.30
C HIS A 238 -0.13 -7.03 -10.40
N TYR A 239 0.27 -7.39 -11.62
CA TYR A 239 0.08 -6.58 -12.81
C TYR A 239 -0.59 -7.40 -13.90
N LEU A 240 -1.80 -7.01 -14.30
CA LEU A 240 -2.59 -7.69 -15.33
C LEU A 240 -3.05 -6.67 -16.36
N HIS A 241 -3.20 -7.06 -17.62
CA HIS A 241 -3.78 -6.18 -18.62
C HIS A 241 -5.28 -5.96 -18.35
N SER A 242 -5.78 -4.73 -18.49
CA SER A 242 -7.18 -4.39 -18.14
C SER A 242 -8.23 -5.27 -18.84
N THR A 243 -7.94 -5.73 -20.07
CA THR A 243 -8.84 -6.61 -20.84
C THR A 243 -9.04 -8.00 -20.23
N SER A 244 -8.17 -8.42 -19.32
CA SER A 244 -8.27 -9.72 -18.63
C SER A 244 -9.14 -9.68 -17.37
N LEU A 245 -9.44 -8.49 -16.84
CA LEU A 245 -10.16 -8.32 -15.58
C LEU A 245 -11.57 -8.93 -15.59
N PRO A 246 -12.38 -8.82 -16.67
CA PRO A 246 -13.71 -9.45 -16.71
C PRO A 246 -13.66 -10.98 -16.60
N ASP A 247 -12.72 -11.61 -17.31
CA ASP A 247 -12.53 -13.06 -17.28
C ASP A 247 -11.98 -13.53 -15.92
N LEU A 248 -11.07 -12.74 -15.32
CA LEU A 248 -10.61 -12.97 -13.96
C LEU A 248 -11.76 -12.89 -12.96
N GLU A 249 -12.64 -11.88 -13.06
CA GLU A 249 -13.80 -11.74 -12.19
C GLU A 249 -14.74 -12.94 -12.31
N ALA A 250 -14.96 -13.44 -13.53
CA ALA A 250 -15.71 -14.67 -13.76
C ALA A 250 -15.04 -15.89 -13.10
N ARG A 251 -13.72 -16.04 -13.25
CA ARG A 251 -12.96 -17.14 -12.64
C ARG A 251 -12.99 -17.11 -11.11
N LEU A 252 -12.85 -15.94 -10.51
CA LEU A 252 -12.92 -15.75 -9.06
C LEU A 252 -14.28 -16.17 -8.49
N ALA A 253 -15.38 -15.95 -9.24
CA ALA A 253 -16.72 -16.35 -8.84
C ALA A 253 -16.91 -17.89 -8.77
N GLU A 254 -16.14 -18.63 -9.57
CA GLU A 254 -16.17 -20.08 -9.63
C GLU A 254 -15.38 -20.75 -8.51
N LEU A 255 -14.49 -20.02 -7.83
CA LEU A 255 -13.70 -20.57 -6.74
C LEU A 255 -14.61 -21.11 -5.62
N ARG A 256 -14.26 -22.30 -5.14
CA ARG A 256 -14.92 -22.99 -4.03
C ARG A 256 -13.87 -23.25 -2.96
N PHE A 257 -14.13 -22.74 -1.77
CA PHE A 257 -13.34 -23.01 -0.59
C PHE A 257 -14.12 -23.95 0.32
N ARG A 258 -13.40 -24.76 1.09
CA ARG A 258 -13.99 -25.52 2.18
C ARG A 258 -14.18 -24.58 3.36
N ASP A 259 -15.20 -24.84 4.17
CA ASP A 259 -15.52 -23.99 5.32
C ASP A 259 -14.36 -23.95 6.34
N HIS A 260 -13.57 -25.03 6.42
CA HIS A 260 -12.39 -25.12 7.29
C HIS A 260 -11.09 -24.58 6.68
N ASP A 261 -11.09 -24.12 5.42
CA ASP A 261 -9.90 -23.53 4.81
C ASP A 261 -9.56 -22.21 5.51
N THR A 262 -8.33 -22.14 6.04
CA THR A 262 -7.81 -20.92 6.67
C THR A 262 -7.73 -19.78 5.66
N LEU A 263 -7.75 -18.53 6.14
CA LEU A 263 -7.57 -17.37 5.27
C LEU A 263 -6.28 -17.48 4.43
N ALA A 264 -5.17 -17.94 5.00
CA ALA A 264 -3.92 -18.14 4.28
C ALA A 264 -4.06 -19.12 3.11
N THR A 265 -4.75 -20.25 3.30
CA THR A 265 -5.04 -21.23 2.24
C THR A 265 -5.90 -20.63 1.14
N ARG A 266 -6.94 -19.87 1.50
CA ARG A 266 -7.81 -19.21 0.53
C ARG A 266 -7.05 -18.18 -0.29
N LEU A 267 -6.19 -17.38 0.35
CA LEU A 267 -5.34 -16.41 -0.32
C LEU A 267 -4.35 -17.11 -1.27
N GLU A 268 -3.74 -18.24 -0.89
CA GLU A 268 -2.83 -18.94 -1.80
C GLU A 268 -3.52 -19.41 -3.09
N VAL A 269 -4.73 -19.98 -2.99
CA VAL A 269 -5.52 -20.39 -4.17
C VAL A 269 -5.86 -19.19 -5.05
N ILE A 270 -6.21 -18.05 -4.45
CA ILE A 270 -6.49 -16.82 -5.20
C ILE A 270 -5.22 -16.30 -5.87
N ASN A 271 -4.10 -16.27 -5.15
CA ASN A 271 -2.81 -15.86 -5.70
C ASN A 271 -2.45 -16.68 -6.95
N ASP A 272 -2.56 -18.00 -6.86
CA ASP A 272 -2.28 -18.88 -8.00
C ASP A 272 -3.28 -18.63 -9.16
N THR A 273 -4.56 -18.36 -8.85
CA THR A 273 -5.57 -17.97 -9.85
C THR A 273 -5.24 -16.65 -10.52
N LEU A 274 -4.74 -15.64 -9.79
CA LEU A 274 -4.35 -14.35 -10.37
C LEU A 274 -3.18 -14.50 -11.35
N GLU A 275 -2.21 -15.37 -11.02
CA GLU A 275 -1.04 -15.62 -11.86
C GLU A 275 -1.38 -16.34 -13.18
N GLU A 276 -2.50 -17.06 -13.27
CA GLU A 276 -3.00 -17.63 -14.54
C GLU A 276 -3.34 -16.55 -15.57
N PHE A 277 -3.64 -15.31 -15.14
CA PHE A 277 -4.02 -14.19 -16.00
C PHE A 277 -2.88 -13.19 -16.25
N CYS A 278 -1.69 -13.44 -15.68
CA CYS A 278 -0.52 -12.60 -15.90
C CYS A 278 0.06 -12.83 -17.31
N THR A 279 0.06 -11.79 -18.14
CA THR A 279 0.53 -11.87 -19.55
C THR A 279 1.98 -11.44 -19.76
N GLY A 280 2.74 -11.21 -18.69
CA GLY A 280 4.06 -10.59 -18.75
C GLY A 280 4.01 -9.07 -18.54
N LEU A 281 5.13 -8.51 -18.10
CA LEU A 281 5.31 -7.07 -17.95
C LEU A 281 5.72 -6.43 -19.30
N PRO A 282 5.33 -5.17 -19.58
CA PRO A 282 5.70 -4.50 -20.82
C PRO A 282 7.22 -4.32 -20.94
N PHE A 283 7.83 -4.83 -22.02
CA PHE A 283 9.29 -4.77 -22.23
C PHE A 283 9.82 -3.34 -22.45
N ASN A 284 8.96 -2.41 -22.86
CA ASN A 284 9.31 -1.03 -23.18
C ASN A 284 9.08 -0.05 -22.01
N GLN A 285 8.66 -0.54 -20.83
CA GLN A 285 8.44 0.28 -19.64
C GLN A 285 9.40 -0.16 -18.53
N PRO A 286 10.65 0.34 -18.54
CA PRO A 286 11.62 -0.01 -17.52
C PRO A 286 11.19 0.51 -16.14
N MET A 287 11.78 -0.05 -15.10
CA MET A 287 11.54 0.36 -13.73
C MET A 287 11.96 1.83 -13.52
N GLN A 288 10.99 2.70 -13.25
CA GLN A 288 11.15 4.15 -13.06
C GLN A 288 12.05 4.48 -11.87
N LEU A 289 11.90 3.75 -10.76
CA LEU A 289 12.69 3.92 -9.55
C LEU A 289 13.79 2.86 -9.48
N SER A 290 14.84 3.02 -10.29
CA SER A 290 16.00 2.13 -10.33
C SER A 290 17.32 2.90 -10.41
N GLY A 291 18.44 2.19 -10.19
CA GLY A 291 19.80 2.71 -10.38
C GLY A 291 20.12 3.94 -9.51
N GLU A 292 20.83 4.92 -10.11
CA GLU A 292 21.32 6.10 -9.40
C GLU A 292 20.21 6.99 -8.84
N VAL A 293 19.08 7.13 -9.55
CA VAL A 293 17.91 7.88 -9.03
C VAL A 293 17.36 7.20 -7.79
N ARG A 294 17.23 5.86 -7.80
CA ARG A 294 16.77 5.10 -6.64
C ARG A 294 17.74 5.25 -5.46
N MET A 295 19.05 5.27 -5.69
CA MET A 295 20.05 5.52 -4.65
C MET A 295 20.00 6.96 -4.13
N ALA A 296 19.81 7.96 -5.00
CA ALA A 296 19.63 9.36 -4.61
C ALA A 296 18.38 9.57 -3.74
N ILE A 297 17.28 8.87 -4.04
CA ILE A 297 16.09 8.85 -3.18
C ILE A 297 16.45 8.43 -1.75
N ASP A 298 17.22 7.35 -1.57
CA ASP A 298 17.66 6.90 -0.24
C ASP A 298 18.54 7.95 0.44
N ARG A 299 19.53 8.50 -0.28
CA ARG A 299 20.47 9.51 0.24
C ARG A 299 19.78 10.80 0.67
N CYS A 300 18.86 11.32 -0.14
CA CYS A 300 18.22 12.62 0.05
C CYS A 300 16.99 12.52 0.96
N PHE A 301 16.06 11.59 0.70
CA PHE A 301 14.81 11.50 1.45
C PHE A 301 14.92 10.67 2.74
N GLY A 302 16.12 10.15 3.05
CA GLY A 302 16.44 9.53 4.34
C GLY A 302 16.70 10.51 5.49
N LYS A 303 16.84 11.81 5.21
CA LYS A 303 17.14 12.85 6.24
C LYS A 303 15.96 13.08 7.18
N ASN A 304 16.17 13.72 8.33
CA ASN A 304 15.16 13.83 9.39
C ASN A 304 14.40 15.16 9.44
N ASN A 305 14.80 16.14 8.64
CA ASN A 305 14.11 17.42 8.49
C ASN A 305 14.16 17.88 7.02
N VAL A 306 13.27 18.79 6.64
CA VAL A 306 13.09 19.21 5.25
C VAL A 306 14.31 19.98 4.73
N LYS A 307 14.93 20.82 5.57
CA LYS A 307 16.15 21.58 5.23
C LYS A 307 17.30 20.67 4.79
N ASP A 308 17.54 19.58 5.53
CA ASP A 308 18.56 18.59 5.19
C ASP A 308 18.21 17.81 3.93
N ILE A 309 16.92 17.56 3.64
CA ILE A 309 16.48 16.93 2.38
C ILE A 309 16.82 17.86 1.22
N VAL A 310 16.44 19.14 1.30
CA VAL A 310 16.72 20.13 0.26
C VAL A 310 18.23 20.29 0.06
N ALA A 311 19.00 20.45 1.14
CA ALA A 311 20.46 20.55 1.06
C ALA A 311 21.10 19.28 0.45
N ALA A 312 20.57 18.09 0.74
CA ALA A 312 21.04 16.86 0.12
C ALA A 312 20.72 16.80 -1.38
N LEU A 313 19.53 17.26 -1.80
CA LEU A 313 19.17 17.36 -3.21
C LEU A 313 20.06 18.37 -3.95
N GLU A 314 20.38 19.51 -3.33
CA GLU A 314 21.29 20.53 -3.89
C GLU A 314 22.73 20.04 -4.07
N GLN A 315 23.10 18.94 -3.40
CA GLN A 315 24.43 18.31 -3.51
C GLN A 315 24.49 17.21 -4.57
N GLU A 316 23.36 16.75 -5.10
CA GLU A 316 23.34 15.73 -6.16
C GLU A 316 23.97 16.30 -7.45
N ARG A 317 24.79 15.48 -8.12
CA ARG A 317 25.58 15.87 -9.31
C ARG A 317 25.54 14.74 -10.35
N GLY A 318 25.81 15.08 -11.61
CA GLY A 318 25.87 14.09 -12.68
C GLY A 318 24.47 13.64 -13.10
N GLU A 319 24.23 12.33 -13.20
CA GLU A 319 22.97 11.77 -13.72
C GLU A 319 21.73 12.14 -12.90
N THR A 320 21.89 12.45 -11.61
CA THR A 320 20.80 12.76 -10.68
C THR A 320 20.55 14.26 -10.50
N GLU A 321 21.38 15.13 -11.08
CA GLU A 321 21.32 16.60 -10.88
C GLU A 321 19.99 17.19 -11.37
N GLU A 322 19.57 16.86 -12.59
CA GLU A 322 18.30 17.35 -13.15
C GLU A 322 17.08 16.73 -12.46
N TRP A 323 17.19 15.49 -11.98
CA TRP A 323 16.15 14.89 -11.15
C TRP A 323 16.01 15.64 -9.82
N ALA A 324 17.12 15.91 -9.14
CA ALA A 324 17.13 16.58 -7.84
C ALA A 324 16.61 18.01 -7.93
N ARG A 325 17.03 18.77 -8.96
CA ARG A 325 16.51 20.11 -9.26
C ARG A 325 14.98 20.13 -9.40
N ARG A 326 14.41 19.16 -10.12
CA ARG A 326 12.95 19.00 -10.26
C ARG A 326 12.27 18.65 -8.94
N GLN A 327 12.92 17.87 -8.06
CA GLN A 327 12.35 17.56 -6.74
C GLN A 327 12.34 18.80 -5.84
N ILE A 328 13.40 19.61 -5.84
CA ILE A 328 13.44 20.89 -5.13
C ILE A 328 12.29 21.79 -5.61
N GLU A 329 12.17 22.02 -6.92
CA GLU A 329 11.05 22.80 -7.49
C GLU A 329 9.67 22.26 -7.10
N THR A 330 9.55 20.94 -6.98
CA THR A 330 8.29 20.30 -6.59
C THR A 330 7.98 20.58 -5.12
N LEU A 331 8.95 20.44 -4.23
CA LEU A 331 8.79 20.72 -2.79
C LEU A 331 8.39 22.18 -2.53
N HIS A 332 8.98 23.15 -3.23
CA HIS A 332 8.60 24.57 -3.10
C HIS A 332 7.20 24.90 -3.63
N LYS A 333 6.53 23.99 -4.36
CA LYS A 333 5.14 24.16 -4.80
C LYS A 333 4.12 23.58 -3.82
N ARG A 334 4.56 22.83 -2.80
CA ARG A 334 3.69 22.21 -1.78
C ARG A 334 3.44 23.15 -0.61
N SER A 335 2.42 22.86 0.20
CA SER A 335 2.26 23.54 1.49
C SER A 335 3.47 23.24 2.38
N PRO A 336 4.16 24.27 2.90
CA PRO A 336 5.29 24.07 3.79
C PRO A 336 4.92 23.27 5.05
N THR A 337 3.76 23.55 5.63
CA THR A 337 3.22 22.83 6.79
C THR A 337 2.97 21.37 6.47
N ALA A 338 2.30 21.08 5.35
CA ALA A 338 2.02 19.70 4.91
C ALA A 338 3.29 18.87 4.71
N VAL A 339 4.33 19.42 4.07
CA VAL A 339 5.60 18.73 3.84
C VAL A 339 6.28 18.37 5.17
N HIS A 340 6.29 19.28 6.14
CA HIS A 340 6.86 19.01 7.47
C HIS A 340 6.07 17.95 8.23
N VAL A 341 4.74 18.02 8.19
CA VAL A 341 3.87 17.02 8.83
C VAL A 341 4.06 15.65 8.20
N ALA A 342 4.04 15.56 6.87
CA ALA A 342 4.24 14.31 6.13
C ALA A 342 5.61 13.69 6.44
N LEU A 343 6.69 14.48 6.46
CA LEU A 343 8.01 13.97 6.82
C LEU A 343 8.03 13.41 8.25
N ARG A 344 7.47 14.16 9.21
CA ARG A 344 7.38 13.72 10.60
C ARG A 344 6.59 12.42 10.70
N GLN A 345 5.44 12.33 10.03
CA GLN A 345 4.57 11.15 9.96
C GLN A 345 5.36 9.94 9.46
N MET A 346 6.20 10.08 8.43
CA MET A 346 7.01 8.98 7.91
C MET A 346 8.01 8.43 8.94
N ARG A 347 8.53 9.28 9.81
CA ARG A 347 9.53 8.89 10.83
C ARG A 347 8.89 8.23 12.04
N VAL A 348 7.69 8.64 12.43
CA VAL A 348 7.01 8.11 13.63
C VAL A 348 6.07 6.94 13.31
N GLY A 349 5.43 6.94 12.14
CA GLY A 349 4.44 5.95 11.72
C GLY A 349 4.98 4.53 11.56
N ARG A 350 6.29 4.39 11.29
CA ARG A 350 6.99 3.09 11.30
C ARG A 350 6.91 2.33 12.64
N LYS A 351 6.54 3.00 13.73
CA LYS A 351 6.39 2.41 15.07
C LYS A 351 4.94 2.11 15.45
N TRP A 352 3.98 2.62 14.68
CA TRP A 352 2.57 2.43 14.95
C TRP A 352 2.09 1.11 14.37
N ASP A 353 1.17 0.46 15.09
CA ASP A 353 0.34 -0.58 14.51
C ASP A 353 -0.77 0.02 13.62
N ILE A 354 -1.49 -0.82 12.88
CA ILE A 354 -2.48 -0.35 11.90
C ILE A 354 -3.66 0.40 12.55
N ALA A 355 -4.12 0.00 13.73
CA ALA A 355 -5.21 0.67 14.43
C ALA A 355 -4.75 2.03 14.97
N GLU A 356 -3.59 2.06 15.63
CA GLU A 356 -2.97 3.30 16.11
C GLU A 356 -2.72 4.32 14.98
N ALA A 357 -2.40 3.85 13.77
CA ALA A 357 -2.19 4.70 12.61
C ALA A 357 -3.46 5.49 12.28
N PHE A 358 -4.61 4.81 12.11
CA PHE A 358 -5.88 5.47 11.80
C PHE A 358 -6.39 6.37 12.93
N GLU A 359 -6.22 5.95 14.19
CA GLU A 359 -6.60 6.79 15.34
C GLU A 359 -5.80 8.11 15.38
N LYS A 360 -4.50 8.05 15.14
CA LYS A 360 -3.62 9.24 15.13
C LYS A 360 -3.83 10.09 13.90
N GLU A 361 -4.03 9.48 12.73
CA GLU A 361 -4.36 10.19 11.50
C GLU A 361 -5.71 10.92 11.60
N HIS A 362 -6.71 10.36 12.31
CA HIS A 362 -7.98 11.06 12.55
C HIS A 362 -7.80 12.36 13.34
N GLN A 363 -6.97 12.33 14.38
CA GLN A 363 -6.65 13.54 15.15
C GLN A 363 -5.83 14.54 14.33
N MET A 364 -4.92 14.07 13.48
CA MET A 364 -4.16 14.92 12.55
C MET A 364 -5.09 15.58 11.52
N ALA A 365 -5.97 14.79 10.88
CA ALA A 365 -6.94 15.27 9.91
C ALA A 365 -7.90 16.30 10.51
N SER A 366 -8.39 16.06 11.72
CA SER A 366 -9.24 17.01 12.44
C SER A 366 -8.57 18.37 12.66
N LYS A 367 -7.26 18.40 12.88
CA LYS A 367 -6.48 19.65 13.00
C LYS A 367 -6.25 20.31 11.63
N PHE A 368 -6.02 19.53 10.58
CA PHE A 368 -5.94 20.06 9.22
C PHE A 368 -7.26 20.67 8.73
N MET A 369 -8.41 20.14 9.14
CA MET A 369 -9.72 20.73 8.79
C MET A 369 -9.92 22.13 9.40
N GLN A 370 -9.18 22.45 10.46
CA GLN A 370 -9.14 23.79 11.07
C GLN A 370 -8.01 24.65 10.50
N HIS A 371 -7.03 24.04 9.81
CA HIS A 371 -5.86 24.73 9.32
C HIS A 371 -6.15 25.44 7.98
N HIS A 372 -5.52 26.60 7.81
CA HIS A 372 -5.66 27.45 6.62
C HIS A 372 -5.35 26.70 5.31
N ASP A 373 -4.19 26.05 5.26
CA ASP A 373 -3.64 25.46 4.03
C ASP A 373 -4.53 24.41 3.37
N PHE A 374 -5.30 23.61 4.13
CA PHE A 374 -6.18 22.62 3.53
C PHE A 374 -7.29 23.30 2.71
N THR A 375 -8.03 24.21 3.37
CA THR A 375 -9.15 24.91 2.75
C THR A 375 -8.67 25.79 1.59
N GLU A 376 -7.53 26.49 1.76
CA GLU A 376 -6.94 27.30 0.71
C GLU A 376 -6.43 26.44 -0.45
N GLY A 377 -5.68 25.37 -0.19
CA GLY A 377 -5.13 24.49 -1.22
C GLY A 377 -6.20 23.84 -2.09
N VAL A 378 -7.24 23.31 -1.45
CA VAL A 378 -8.40 22.73 -2.16
C VAL A 378 -9.14 23.80 -2.97
N THR A 379 -9.45 24.96 -2.37
CA THR A 379 -10.20 26.02 -3.05
C THR A 379 -9.41 26.61 -4.21
N ALA A 380 -8.13 26.90 -4.02
CA ALA A 380 -7.24 27.44 -5.04
C ALA A 380 -7.11 26.50 -6.23
N LEU A 381 -6.89 25.20 -6.01
CA LEU A 381 -6.60 24.25 -7.09
C LEU A 381 -7.85 23.70 -7.78
N LEU A 382 -8.88 23.36 -7.02
CA LEU A 382 -10.06 22.67 -7.56
C LEU A 382 -11.18 23.64 -7.97
N VAL A 383 -11.26 24.81 -7.34
CA VAL A 383 -12.32 25.80 -7.59
C VAL A 383 -11.79 26.98 -8.40
N ARG A 384 -10.78 27.70 -7.89
CA ARG A 384 -10.25 28.94 -8.50
C ARG A 384 -9.27 28.68 -9.65
N LYS A 385 -8.63 27.51 -9.67
CA LYS A 385 -7.60 27.07 -10.63
C LYS A 385 -6.38 28.00 -10.67
N GLU A 386 -5.89 28.39 -9.51
CA GLU A 386 -4.73 29.27 -9.34
C GLU A 386 -3.71 28.70 -8.34
N LYS A 387 -2.60 29.43 -8.11
CA LYS A 387 -1.61 29.04 -7.12
C LYS A 387 -2.15 29.31 -5.70
N PRO A 388 -2.12 28.31 -4.81
CA PRO A 388 -2.52 28.50 -3.41
C PRO A 388 -1.59 29.48 -2.70
N GLN A 389 -2.16 30.25 -1.76
CA GLN A 389 -1.42 31.15 -0.88
C GLN A 389 -1.14 30.48 0.46
N TRP A 390 -0.03 29.77 0.59
CA TRP A 390 0.28 29.01 1.80
C TRP A 390 0.56 29.88 3.02
N GLN A 391 0.30 29.34 4.22
CA GLN A 391 0.70 29.92 5.50
C GLN A 391 1.45 28.86 6.33
N PRO A 392 2.78 28.97 6.46
CA PRO A 392 3.68 29.99 5.89
C PRO A 392 3.84 29.87 4.36
N GLU A 393 4.34 30.93 3.71
CA GLU A 393 4.37 31.07 2.24
C GLU A 393 5.42 30.20 1.53
N SER A 394 6.50 29.82 2.23
CA SER A 394 7.56 28.96 1.69
C SER A 394 8.21 28.11 2.79
N LEU A 395 9.07 27.16 2.38
CA LEU A 395 9.84 26.33 3.31
C LEU A 395 10.86 27.15 4.11
N GLU A 396 11.40 28.21 3.51
CA GLU A 396 12.42 29.10 4.07
C GLU A 396 11.82 30.11 5.06
N ALA A 397 10.52 30.40 4.94
CA ALA A 397 9.81 31.30 5.83
C ALA A 397 9.63 30.71 7.25
N ILE A 398 9.82 29.40 7.43
CA ILE A 398 9.77 28.72 8.73
C ILE A 398 11.10 28.95 9.47
N PRO A 399 11.10 29.60 10.65
CA PRO A 399 12.32 29.78 11.43
C PRO A 399 12.90 28.44 11.90
N ASP A 400 14.23 28.30 11.97
CA ASP A 400 14.92 27.08 12.41
C ASP A 400 14.49 26.61 13.84
N SER A 401 13.99 27.53 14.67
CA SER A 401 13.48 27.25 16.02
C SER A 401 12.05 26.71 16.04
N ASP A 402 11.30 26.86 14.95
CA ASP A 402 9.90 26.45 14.86
C ASP A 402 9.76 25.01 14.34
N ASN A 403 8.69 24.34 14.75
CA ASN A 403 8.34 23.01 14.26
C ASN A 403 6.86 23.00 13.87
N PRO A 404 6.53 23.35 12.62
CA PRO A 404 5.14 23.46 12.18
C PRO A 404 4.40 22.11 12.23
N ALA A 405 5.13 20.99 12.26
CA ALA A 405 4.51 19.68 12.41
C ALA A 405 4.03 19.42 13.84
N LYS A 406 4.67 20.01 14.87
CA LYS A 406 4.45 19.66 16.28
C LYS A 406 2.96 19.69 16.69
N PRO A 407 2.18 20.74 16.41
CA PRO A 407 0.78 20.81 16.84
C PRO A 407 -0.07 19.63 16.33
N PHE A 408 0.24 19.08 15.16
CA PHE A 408 -0.50 17.96 14.56
C PHE A 408 -0.27 16.63 15.29
N PHE A 409 0.85 16.47 16.00
CA PHE A 409 1.19 15.23 16.74
C PHE A 409 0.93 15.32 18.25
N GLU A 410 0.27 16.37 18.72
CA GLU A 410 -0.20 16.50 20.11
C GLU A 410 -1.52 15.73 20.28
N PHE A 411 -1.44 14.42 20.53
CA PHE A 411 -2.62 13.56 20.58
C PHE A 411 -3.34 13.60 21.94
N GLU A 412 -4.66 13.75 21.92
CA GLU A 412 -5.52 13.68 23.11
C GLU A 412 -5.89 12.22 23.43
N LYS A 413 -5.78 11.81 24.70
CA LYS A 413 -5.97 10.41 25.12
C LYS A 413 -7.42 9.94 25.28
N LYS A 414 -8.42 10.84 25.32
CA LYS A 414 -9.81 10.48 25.67
C LYS A 414 -10.92 11.23 24.91
N LYS A 415 -10.64 12.37 24.29
CA LYS A 415 -11.63 13.17 23.58
C LYS A 415 -11.30 13.09 22.08
N GLY A 416 -12.23 12.55 21.27
CA GLY A 416 -12.01 12.40 19.83
C GLY A 416 -11.14 11.21 19.40
N SER A 417 -10.98 10.16 20.23
CA SER A 417 -10.44 8.89 19.75
C SER A 417 -11.43 8.25 18.79
N LEU A 418 -10.98 7.97 17.57
CA LEU A 418 -11.78 7.28 16.56
C LEU A 418 -12.17 5.89 17.07
N GLU A 419 -13.46 5.62 17.23
CA GLU A 419 -13.94 4.27 17.55
C GLU A 419 -13.93 3.41 16.28
N LEU A 420 -13.02 2.44 16.18
CA LEU A 420 -12.92 1.56 15.04
C LEU A 420 -14.03 0.49 15.04
N LEU A 421 -14.29 -0.13 13.88
CA LEU A 421 -15.36 -1.13 13.71
C LEU A 421 -15.01 -2.48 14.35
N SER A 422 -13.73 -2.72 14.61
CA SER A 422 -13.21 -3.89 15.32
C SER A 422 -11.95 -3.52 16.10
N ASP A 423 -11.57 -4.35 17.07
CA ASP A 423 -10.34 -4.19 17.87
C ASP A 423 -9.11 -4.86 17.21
N ARG A 424 -9.24 -5.27 15.94
CA ARG A 424 -8.19 -6.00 15.21
C ARG A 424 -7.04 -5.05 14.87
N THR A 425 -5.81 -5.52 15.06
CA THR A 425 -4.61 -4.75 14.72
C THR A 425 -3.41 -5.66 14.44
N TYR A 426 -2.38 -5.11 13.80
CA TYR A 426 -1.09 -5.74 13.54
C TYR A 426 0.00 -4.68 13.34
N ALA A 427 1.25 -5.03 13.68
CA ALA A 427 2.41 -4.15 13.51
C ALA A 427 3.06 -4.23 12.12
N GLU A 428 2.85 -5.33 11.40
CA GLU A 428 3.35 -5.57 10.04
C GLU A 428 2.25 -6.26 9.23
N TYR A 429 2.19 -6.01 7.92
CA TYR A 429 1.17 -6.64 7.08
C TYR A 429 1.26 -8.18 7.15
N PRO A 430 0.14 -8.88 7.44
CA PRO A 430 0.15 -10.33 7.61
C PRO A 430 0.43 -11.11 6.32
N PHE A 431 0.27 -10.48 5.15
CA PHE A 431 0.38 -11.12 3.84
C PHE A 431 1.39 -10.43 2.91
N ALA A 432 2.46 -9.84 3.48
CA ALA A 432 3.49 -9.14 2.70
C ALA A 432 4.15 -10.01 1.61
N ALA A 433 4.17 -11.33 1.79
CA ALA A 433 4.71 -12.27 0.81
C ALA A 433 3.91 -12.37 -0.51
N LEU A 434 2.70 -11.80 -0.58
CA LEU A 434 1.93 -11.73 -1.84
C LEU A 434 2.42 -10.61 -2.77
N GLY A 435 3.29 -9.70 -2.29
CA GLY A 435 3.90 -8.65 -3.10
C GLY A 435 5.31 -9.01 -3.60
N VAL A 436 5.99 -7.99 -4.11
CA VAL A 436 7.43 -8.03 -4.43
C VAL A 436 8.27 -8.13 -3.14
N PRO A 437 9.48 -8.73 -3.19
CA PRO A 437 10.30 -8.89 -2.00
C PRO A 437 10.80 -7.54 -1.43
N SER A 438 10.96 -7.49 -0.11
CA SER A 438 11.48 -6.30 0.57
C SER A 438 12.99 -6.33 0.76
N GLU A 439 13.61 -5.15 0.89
CA GLU A 439 15.02 -5.01 1.29
C GLU A 439 15.29 -5.70 2.65
N LYS A 440 14.32 -5.59 3.58
CA LYS A 440 14.38 -6.25 4.91
C LYS A 440 14.40 -7.78 4.80
N GLU A 441 13.59 -8.34 3.91
CA GLU A 441 13.53 -9.78 3.64
C GLU A 441 14.87 -10.28 3.07
N ILE A 442 15.37 -9.65 2.00
CA ILE A 442 16.64 -10.03 1.36
C ILE A 442 17.82 -9.89 2.34
N ARG A 443 17.86 -8.80 3.11
CA ARG A 443 18.89 -8.60 4.16
C ARG A 443 18.87 -9.71 5.20
N THR A 444 17.68 -10.17 5.60
CA THR A 444 17.54 -11.25 6.57
C THR A 444 18.07 -12.57 5.99
N ILE A 445 17.73 -12.89 4.74
CA ILE A 445 18.24 -14.08 4.05
C ILE A 445 19.76 -14.07 3.97
N ILE A 446 20.38 -12.94 3.60
CA ILE A 446 21.85 -12.79 3.54
C ILE A 446 22.48 -12.94 4.94
N LYS A 447 21.83 -12.45 5.99
CA LYS A 447 22.35 -12.55 7.35
C LYS A 447 22.37 -14.01 7.84
N ASP A 448 21.35 -14.77 7.47
CA ASP A 448 21.15 -16.13 7.99
C ASP A 448 21.84 -17.21 7.12
N ASN A 449 22.39 -16.85 5.95
CA ASN A 449 22.95 -17.78 4.98
C ASN A 449 24.26 -17.27 4.35
N SER A 450 25.08 -18.18 3.80
CA SER A 450 26.26 -17.84 3.00
C SER A 450 26.04 -18.22 1.54
N LEU A 451 25.48 -17.29 0.77
CA LEU A 451 24.99 -17.53 -0.60
C LEU A 451 25.82 -16.75 -1.64
N THR A 452 25.96 -17.32 -2.84
CA THR A 452 26.36 -16.57 -4.04
C THR A 452 25.20 -15.69 -4.52
N ALA A 453 25.47 -14.78 -5.47
CA ALA A 453 24.44 -13.93 -6.05
C ALA A 453 23.34 -14.74 -6.77
N GLU A 454 23.74 -15.82 -7.46
CA GLU A 454 22.81 -16.71 -8.16
C GLU A 454 21.93 -17.50 -7.18
N GLU A 455 22.53 -18.05 -6.11
CA GLU A 455 21.81 -18.78 -5.06
C GLU A 455 20.77 -17.88 -4.35
N LEU A 456 21.16 -16.65 -4.00
CA LEU A 456 20.26 -15.69 -3.36
C LEU A 456 19.10 -15.31 -4.29
N SER A 457 19.40 -14.94 -5.53
CA SER A 457 18.39 -14.56 -6.51
C SER A 457 17.41 -15.70 -6.77
N GLY A 458 17.93 -16.91 -7.02
CA GLY A 458 17.13 -18.12 -7.23
C GLY A 458 16.22 -18.43 -6.03
N MET A 459 16.74 -18.33 -4.81
CA MET A 459 15.97 -18.58 -3.58
C MET A 459 14.80 -17.60 -3.42
N VAL A 460 15.04 -16.29 -3.60
CA VAL A 460 14.00 -15.27 -3.44
C VAL A 460 12.94 -15.38 -4.54
N VAL A 461 13.35 -15.60 -5.80
CA VAL A 461 12.42 -15.78 -6.92
C VAL A 461 11.58 -17.05 -6.74
N ALA A 462 12.19 -18.15 -6.30
CA ALA A 462 11.49 -19.40 -6.02
C ALA A 462 10.47 -19.25 -4.87
N SER A 463 10.77 -18.43 -3.85
CA SER A 463 9.83 -18.14 -2.76
C SER A 463 8.54 -17.44 -3.22
N ARG A 464 8.51 -16.93 -4.45
CA ARG A 464 7.35 -16.33 -5.12
C ARG A 464 6.96 -17.12 -6.36
N LYS A 465 7.23 -18.44 -6.41
CA LYS A 465 6.86 -19.34 -7.53
C LYS A 465 7.28 -18.83 -8.94
N GLY A 466 8.34 -18.03 -9.03
CA GLY A 466 8.79 -17.48 -10.33
C GLY A 466 7.89 -16.41 -10.94
N ARG A 467 7.05 -15.74 -10.12
CA ARG A 467 6.15 -14.66 -10.57
C ARG A 467 6.87 -13.59 -11.39
N GLN A 468 6.19 -13.08 -12.41
CA GLN A 468 6.71 -12.07 -13.34
C GLN A 468 7.29 -10.85 -12.60
N GLY A 469 8.39 -10.29 -13.09
CA GLY A 469 9.03 -9.09 -12.56
C GLY A 469 9.70 -9.21 -11.19
N VAL A 470 9.46 -10.29 -10.43
CA VAL A 470 10.12 -10.51 -9.13
C VAL A 470 11.65 -10.58 -9.32
N SER A 471 12.12 -11.26 -10.37
CA SER A 471 13.55 -11.32 -10.67
C SER A 471 14.15 -9.93 -10.93
N ASP A 472 13.42 -9.02 -11.58
CA ASP A 472 13.90 -7.68 -11.88
C ASP A 472 13.98 -6.83 -10.61
N VAL A 473 12.99 -6.93 -9.72
CA VAL A 473 13.03 -6.28 -8.39
C VAL A 473 14.20 -6.81 -7.54
N VAL A 474 14.42 -8.13 -7.53
CA VAL A 474 15.53 -8.73 -6.79
C VAL A 474 16.88 -8.26 -7.32
N LYS A 475 17.06 -8.26 -8.65
CA LYS A 475 18.28 -7.76 -9.30
C LYS A 475 18.53 -6.30 -8.95
N GLU A 476 17.50 -5.46 -8.98
CA GLU A 476 17.59 -4.03 -8.64
C GLU A 476 18.03 -3.82 -7.19
N ILE A 477 17.39 -4.52 -6.24
CA ILE A 477 17.76 -4.43 -4.82
C ILE A 477 19.20 -4.90 -4.61
N MET A 478 19.57 -6.04 -5.20
CA MET A 478 20.93 -6.58 -5.08
C MET A 478 21.98 -5.63 -5.66
N ALA A 479 21.71 -5.03 -6.82
CA ALA A 479 22.63 -4.09 -7.45
C ALA A 479 22.95 -2.88 -6.56
N ARG A 480 21.99 -2.41 -5.75
CA ARG A 480 22.20 -1.25 -4.85
C ARG A 480 22.70 -1.62 -3.46
N LYS A 481 22.25 -2.75 -2.92
CA LYS A 481 22.38 -3.08 -1.50
C LYS A 481 23.31 -4.25 -1.22
N THR A 482 23.99 -4.79 -2.22
CA THR A 482 24.90 -5.92 -2.02
C THR A 482 26.26 -5.75 -2.67
N THR A 483 27.26 -6.38 -2.06
CA THR A 483 28.61 -6.58 -2.60
C THR A 483 28.98 -8.05 -2.49
N VAL A 484 30.09 -8.45 -3.13
CA VAL A 484 30.60 -9.82 -3.09
C VAL A 484 31.94 -9.83 -2.35
N ASP A 485 32.12 -10.75 -1.41
CA ASP A 485 33.40 -10.94 -0.70
C ASP A 485 34.42 -11.74 -1.53
N ALA A 486 35.62 -11.95 -0.97
CA ALA A 486 36.70 -12.66 -1.65
C ALA A 486 36.35 -14.12 -1.98
N GLU A 487 35.41 -14.70 -1.23
CA GLU A 487 34.91 -16.05 -1.39
C GLU A 487 33.72 -16.15 -2.36
N GLY A 488 33.33 -15.05 -3.01
CA GLY A 488 32.22 -15.03 -3.96
C GLY A 488 30.84 -14.99 -3.30
N LYS A 489 30.76 -14.67 -2.00
CA LYS A 489 29.52 -14.64 -1.23
C LYS A 489 28.97 -13.24 -1.06
N VAL A 490 27.65 -13.14 -1.11
CA VAL A 490 26.92 -11.86 -1.06
C VAL A 490 26.96 -11.30 0.36
N LYS A 491 27.24 -10.00 0.48
CA LYS A 491 27.16 -9.22 1.71
C LYS A 491 26.21 -8.05 1.51
N TRP A 492 25.49 -7.69 2.57
CA TRP A 492 24.67 -6.49 2.58
C TRP A 492 25.55 -5.25 2.77
N VAL A 493 25.37 -4.24 1.93
CA VAL A 493 26.00 -2.93 2.05
C VAL A 493 25.31 -2.18 3.18
N THR A 494 26.01 -1.98 4.29
CA THR A 494 25.55 -1.11 5.38
C THR A 494 25.76 0.35 4.99
N ASP A 495 24.78 1.22 5.24
CA ASP A 495 24.82 2.64 4.81
C ASP A 495 26.06 3.42 5.30
N ASP A 496 26.83 2.90 6.27
CA ASP A 496 28.11 3.47 6.71
C ASP A 496 29.25 3.33 5.69
N SER A 497 29.17 2.43 4.70
CA SER A 497 30.24 2.22 3.72
C SER A 497 30.12 3.08 2.46
N VAL A 498 29.03 3.84 2.29
CA VAL A 498 28.86 4.78 1.17
C VAL A 498 29.60 6.11 1.42
N ALA A 499 30.05 6.36 2.66
CA ALA A 499 30.83 7.53 3.04
C ALA A 499 32.36 7.38 2.81
N SER A 500 32.87 6.17 2.53
CA SER A 500 34.33 5.91 2.54
C SER A 500 34.94 5.45 1.22
N SER A 501 34.26 5.56 0.09
CA SER A 501 34.84 5.18 -1.21
C SER A 501 34.59 6.19 -2.34
N ARG A 502 34.98 7.44 -2.12
CA ARG A 502 35.48 8.36 -3.17
C ARG A 502 36.54 9.26 -2.52
N LEU A 503 37.76 8.75 -2.43
CA LEU A 503 38.98 9.57 -2.44
C LEU A 503 39.32 9.89 -3.89
#